data_AF-A0A971GJZ1-F1
#
_entry.id   AF-A0A971GJZ1-F1
#
_cell.length_a   1.000
_cell.length_b   1.000
_cell.length_c   1.000
_cell.angle_alpha   90.00
_cell.angle_beta   90.00
_cell.angle_gamma   90.00
#
_symmetry.space_group_name_H-M   'P 1'
#
loop_
_entity.id
_entity.type
_entity.pdbx_description
1 polymer ?
#
loop_
_entity_poly.entity_id
_entity_poly.type
_entity_poly.pdbx_seq_one_letter_code
_entity_poly.pdbx_strand_id
1 'polypeptide(L)' 'MFLENSELCVSEIKNRIDADPGLVEHAIEQLAAKGYIVEVNYSRECRGCSMNCSARGERVYRLAGRP' A
#
# COMPACT_ATOMS: atom_id res chain seq x y z
N MET A 1 -4.39 -22.01 -0.73
CA MET A 1 -5.05 -20.70 -0.85
C MET A 1 -3.96 -19.66 -0.75
N PHE A 2 -3.57 -19.12 -1.90
CA PHE A 2 -2.45 -18.20 -2.03
C PHE A 2 -2.92 -16.81 -1.57
N LEU A 3 -2.18 -16.18 -0.65
CA LEU A 3 -2.25 -14.73 -0.45
C LEU A 3 -1.61 -14.07 -1.68
N GLU A 4 -2.33 -14.09 -2.81
CA GLU A 4 -1.90 -13.45 -4.04
C GLU A 4 -2.05 -11.93 -3.91
N ASN A 5 -0.91 -11.23 -3.80
CA ASN A 5 -0.73 -9.82 -4.18
C ASN A 5 -1.80 -8.81 -3.68
N SER A 6 -2.05 -8.73 -2.37
CA SER A 6 -2.85 -7.63 -1.81
C SER A 6 -2.03 -6.34 -1.72
N GLU A 7 -1.82 -5.71 -2.87
CA GLU A 7 -1.48 -4.30 -2.94
C GLU A 7 -2.64 -3.50 -2.33
N LEU A 8 -2.36 -2.43 -1.59
CA LEU A 8 -3.37 -1.60 -0.93
C LEU A 8 -3.00 -0.13 -1.09
N CYS A 9 -4.01 0.68 -1.36
CA CYS A 9 -3.84 2.12 -1.50
C CYS A 9 -3.83 2.79 -0.12
N VAL A 10 -3.05 3.86 0.05
CA VAL A 10 -2.99 4.55 1.34
C VAL A 10 -4.37 5.03 1.81
N SER A 11 -5.26 5.45 0.92
CA SER A 11 -6.63 5.83 1.27
C SER A 11 -7.47 4.64 1.70
N GLU A 12 -7.26 3.45 1.14
CA GLU A 12 -7.93 2.22 1.61
C GLU A 12 -7.45 1.84 3.01
N ILE A 13 -6.14 1.94 3.27
CA ILE A 13 -5.56 1.67 4.60
C ILE A 13 -6.14 2.65 5.63
N LYS A 14 -6.18 3.95 5.29
CA LYS A 14 -6.77 4.99 6.15
C LYS A 14 -8.28 4.80 6.38
N ASN A 15 -9.03 4.32 5.39
CA ASN A 15 -10.47 4.06 5.54
C ASN A 15 -10.77 2.78 6.35
N ARG A 16 -9.91 1.76 6.28
CA ARG A 16 -10.10 0.49 7.00
C ARG A 16 -9.68 0.56 8.47
N ILE A 17 -8.81 1.51 8.81
CA ILE A 17 -8.31 1.69 10.17
C ILE A 17 -9.04 2.89 10.77
N ASP A 18 -9.90 2.63 11.75
CA ASP A 18 -10.55 3.67 12.57
C ASP A 18 -9.51 4.30 13.52
N ALA A 19 -8.66 5.16 12.98
CA ALA A 19 -7.62 5.87 13.71
C ALA A 19 -7.32 7.22 13.05
N ASP A 20 -6.61 8.08 13.78
CA ASP A 20 -6.14 9.36 13.25
C ASP A 20 -5.28 9.13 11.99
N PRO A 21 -5.53 9.86 10.90
CA PRO A 21 -4.83 9.66 9.63
C PRO A 21 -3.31 9.92 9.72
N GLY A 22 -2.87 10.77 10.66
CA GLY A 22 -1.46 11.00 10.94
C GLY A 22 -0.80 9.82 11.66
N LEU A 23 -1.51 9.17 12.58
CA LEU A 23 -1.04 7.93 13.23
C LEU A 23 -0.93 6.78 12.22
N VAL A 24 -1.92 6.64 11.34
CA VAL A 24 -1.90 5.63 10.27
C VAL A 24 -0.71 5.87 9.34
N GLU A 25 -0.47 7.12 8.95
CA GLU A 25 0.67 7.48 8.10
C GLU A 25 2.01 7.17 8.78
N HIS A 26 2.16 7.56 10.04
CA HIS A 26 3.36 7.25 10.82
C HIS A 26 3.59 5.73 10.94
N ALA A 27 2.53 4.93 11.15
CA ALA A 27 2.63 3.48 11.21
C ALA A 27 3.06 2.87 9.88
N ILE A 28 2.55 3.38 8.75
CA ILE A 28 2.96 2.97 7.40
C ILE A 28 4.45 3.25 7.20
N GLU A 29 4.93 4.44 7.55
CA GLU A 29 6.36 4.80 7.45
C GLU A 29 7.23 3.88 8.30
N GLN A 30 6.82 3.57 9.53
CA GLN A 30 7.53 2.65 10.41
C GLN A 30 7.58 1.22 9.84
N LEU A 31 6.48 0.73 9.25
CA LEU A 31 6.42 -0.59 8.62
C LEU A 31 7.29 -0.66 7.37
N ALA A 32 7.31 0.42 6.58
CA ALA A 32 8.14 0.53 5.38
C ALA A 32 9.63 0.59 5.74
N ALA A 33 10.00 1.41 6.73
CA ALA A 33 11.38 1.51 7.23
C ALA A 33 11.90 0.19 7.79
N LYS A 34 11.02 -0.61 8.41
CA LYS A 34 11.35 -1.95 8.92
C LYS A 34 11.31 -3.04 7.86
N GLY A 35 10.93 -2.71 6.62
CA GLY A 35 10.86 -3.65 5.51
C GLY A 35 9.74 -4.68 5.62
N TYR A 36 8.66 -4.38 6.37
CA TYR A 36 7.45 -5.21 6.42
C TYR A 36 6.52 -4.94 5.23
N ILE A 37 6.53 -3.71 4.73
CA ILE A 37 5.82 -3.30 3.52
C ILE A 37 6.78 -2.59 2.58
N VAL A 38 6.47 -2.61 1.29
CA VAL A 38 7.21 -1.86 0.28
C VAL A 38 6.24 -0.98 -0.50
N GLU A 39 6.65 0.26 -0.75
CA GLU A 39 5.93 1.15 -1.65
C GLU A 39 6.12 0.66 -3.08
N VAL A 40 5.01 0.48 -3.79
CA VAL A 40 4.98 0.08 -5.20
C VAL A 40 4.82 1.34 -6.04
N ASN A 41 5.88 1.73 -6.72
CA ASN A 41 5.82 2.83 -7.67
C ASN A 41 5.43 2.29 -9.05
N TYR A 42 4.18 2.48 -9.45
CA TYR A 42 3.78 2.21 -10.83
C TYR A 42 4.20 3.38 -11.71
N SER A 43 5.46 3.37 -12.16
CA SER A 43 6.00 4.45 -13.00
C SER A 43 5.36 4.53 -14.39
N ARG A 44 4.50 3.56 -14.75
CA ARG A 44 3.74 3.52 -15.99
C ARG A 44 2.39 2.91 -15.71
N GLU A 45 1.34 3.48 -16.32
CA GLU A 45 -0.02 2.97 -16.38
C GLU A 45 -0.05 1.44 -16.30
N CYS A 46 -0.37 0.91 -15.12
CA CYS A 46 -0.35 -0.53 -14.91
C CYS A 46 -1.61 -1.14 -15.57
N ARG A 47 -1.48 -1.53 -16.85
CA ARG A 47 -2.50 -2.31 -17.57
C ARG A 47 -2.66 -3.68 -16.93
N GLY A 48 -3.57 -3.77 -15.95
CA GLY A 48 -3.87 -5.01 -15.23
C GLY A 48 -3.82 -4.90 -13.71
N CYS A 49 -3.34 -3.78 -13.16
CA CYS A 49 -3.49 -3.54 -11.73
C CYS A 49 -4.96 -3.27 -11.42
N SER A 50 -5.52 -4.01 -10.47
CA SER A 50 -6.91 -3.85 -10.02
C SER A 50 -7.17 -2.55 -9.26
N MET A 51 -6.23 -1.61 -9.24
CA MET A 51 -6.29 -0.47 -8.33
C MET A 51 -6.27 0.86 -9.07
N ASN A 52 -7.44 1.49 -9.02
CA ASN A 52 -7.76 2.86 -9.41
C ASN A 52 -6.87 3.94 -8.73
N CYS A 53 -5.98 3.53 -7.82
CA CYS A 53 -5.17 4.38 -6.97
C CYS A 53 -3.92 4.91 -7.68
N SER A 54 -3.26 4.09 -8.49
CA SER A 54 -2.12 4.52 -9.30
C SER A 54 -2.54 5.55 -10.37
N ALA A 55 -3.76 5.40 -10.91
CA ALA A 55 -4.36 6.37 -11.83
C ALA A 55 -4.65 7.73 -11.17
N ARG A 56 -4.79 7.76 -9.83
CA ARG A 56 -5.00 8.97 -9.02
C ARG A 56 -3.69 9.55 -8.45
N GLY A 57 -2.54 8.95 -8.77
CA GLY A 57 -1.24 9.35 -8.22
C GLY A 57 -1.07 9.01 -6.74
N GLU A 58 -1.84 8.05 -6.22
CA GLU A 58 -1.82 7.68 -4.81
C GLU A 58 -0.71 6.67 -4.50
N ARG A 59 -0.15 6.73 -3.28
CA ARG A 59 0.85 5.77 -2.78
C ARG A 59 0.20 4.40 -2.57
N VAL A 60 0.83 3.36 -3.11
CA VAL A 60 0.38 1.97 -3.01
C VAL A 60 1.43 1.17 -2.26
N TYR A 61 0.99 0.34 -1.32
CA TYR A 61 1.85 -0.50 -0.50
C TYR A 61 1.50 -1.97 -0.68
N ARG A 62 2.50 -2.84 -0.62
CA ARG A 62 2.32 -4.29 -0.56
C ARG A 62 3.12 -4.85 0.60
N LEU A 63 2.71 -6.03 1.09
CA LEU A 63 3.52 -6.79 2.02
C LEU A 63 4.86 -7.13 1.36
N ALA A 64 5.95 -6.86 2.08
CA ALA A 64 7.24 -7.37 1.71
C ALA A 64 7.17 -8.90 1.88
N GLY A 65 7.30 -9.64 0.79
CA GLY A 65 7.44 -11.09 0.86
C GLY A 65 8.71 -11.40 1.62
N ARG A 66 8.60 -11.61 2.94
CA ARG A 66 9.71 -12.22 3.68
C ARG A 66 9.88 -13.66 3.19
N PRO A 67 11.13 -14.15 3.11
CA PRO A 67 11.41 -15.54 2.81
C PRO A 67 10.81 -16.50 3.84
#